data_AF-A0A832PXI7-F1
#
_entry.id   AF-A0A832PXI7-F1
#
_cell.length_a   1.000
_cell.length_b   1.000
_cell.length_c   1.000
_cell.angle_alpha   90.00
_cell.angle_beta   90.00
_cell.angle_gamma   90.00
#
_symmetry.space_group_name_H-M   'P 1'
#
loop_
_entity.id
_entity.type
_entity.pdbx_description
1 polymer ?
#
loop_
_entity_poly.entity_id
_entity_poly.type
_entity_poly.pdbx_seq_one_letter_code
_entity_poly.pdbx_strand_id
1 'polypeptide(L)'
;MDKKIKTTEKTLTIADVRAAIHAGQLSEEEERYVRMKFGISEPMDAVVPRRGTEFPETRAQIALIEAALVADRIAITGDPIKDKIIDSLRKA
;
A
#
# COMPACT_ATOMS: atom_id res chain seq x y z
N MET A 1 6.51 -47.46 -26.13
CA MET A 1 6.53 -47.38 -24.65
C MET A 1 6.59 -45.91 -24.28
N ASP A 2 5.42 -45.31 -24.01
CA ASP A 2 5.33 -43.90 -23.66
C ASP A 2 5.82 -43.69 -22.23
N LYS A 3 6.95 -43.00 -22.09
CA LYS A 3 7.44 -42.54 -20.78
C LYS A 3 6.46 -41.50 -20.26
N LYS A 4 5.55 -41.90 -19.36
CA LYS A 4 4.78 -40.97 -18.54
C LYS A 4 5.76 -40.13 -17.72
N ILE A 5 5.93 -38.87 -18.09
CA ILE A 5 6.66 -37.88 -17.29
C ILE A 5 5.81 -37.65 -16.03
N LYS A 6 6.29 -38.14 -14.89
CA LYS A 6 5.69 -37.83 -13.58
C LYS A 6 6.12 -36.41 -13.22
N THR A 7 5.28 -35.44 -13.52
CA THR A 7 5.43 -34.07 -13.01
C THR A 7 5.21 -34.13 -11.51
N THR A 8 6.26 -33.91 -10.73
CA THR A 8 6.13 -33.75 -9.28
C THR A 8 5.65 -32.32 -9.04
N GLU A 9 4.38 -32.18 -8.66
CA GLU A 9 3.86 -30.89 -8.21
C GLU A 9 4.59 -30.49 -6.91
N LYS A 10 5.55 -29.56 -7.02
CA LYS A 10 6.10 -28.89 -5.85
C LYS A 10 5.14 -27.78 -5.45
N THR A 11 4.49 -27.97 -4.31
CA THR A 11 3.72 -26.91 -3.66
C THR A 11 4.68 -25.84 -3.17
N LEU A 12 4.60 -24.64 -3.74
CA LEU A 12 5.34 -23.48 -3.25
C LEU A 12 4.61 -22.89 -2.03
N THR A 13 5.36 -22.66 -0.96
CA THR A 13 4.85 -21.97 0.23
C THR A 13 5.01 -20.46 0.10
N ILE A 14 4.29 -19.71 0.94
CA ILE A 14 4.46 -18.25 1.05
C ILE A 14 5.91 -17.88 1.43
N ALA A 15 6.60 -18.73 2.20
CA ALA A 15 7.98 -18.49 2.58
C ALA A 15 8.95 -18.61 1.39
N ASP A 16 8.74 -19.60 0.52
CA ASP A 16 9.54 -19.79 -0.69
C ASP A 16 9.40 -18.59 -1.64
N VAL A 17 8.17 -18.11 -1.77
CA VAL A 17 7.84 -16.92 -2.54
C VAL A 17 8.56 -15.68 -1.99
N ARG A 18 8.51 -15.45 -0.67
CA ARG A 18 9.22 -14.32 -0.04
C ARG A 18 10.73 -14.40 -0.25
N ALA A 19 11.31 -15.60 -0.20
CA ALA A 19 12.73 -15.80 -0.44
C ALA A 19 13.12 -15.47 -1.89
N ALA A 20 12.32 -15.91 -2.88
CA ALA A 20 12.55 -15.61 -4.29
C ALA A 20 12.48 -14.11 -4.61
N ILE A 21 11.51 -13.41 -4.01
CA ILE A 21 11.38 -11.94 -4.09
C ILE A 21 12.63 -11.27 -3.51
N HIS A 22 13.04 -11.63 -2.29
CA HIS A 22 14.22 -11.04 -1.65
C HIS A 22 15.52 -11.32 -2.41
N ALA A 23 15.62 -12.46 -3.08
CA ALA A 23 16.77 -12.85 -3.88
C ALA A 23 16.81 -12.15 -5.26
N GLY A 24 15.81 -11.35 -5.63
CA GLY A 24 15.75 -10.68 -6.93
C GLY A 24 15.65 -11.65 -8.11
N GLN A 25 15.06 -12.83 -7.89
CA GLN A 25 14.98 -13.91 -8.89
C GLN A 25 13.78 -13.77 -9.83
N LEU A 26 12.91 -12.79 -9.58
CA LEU A 26 11.68 -12.55 -10.33
C LEU A 26 11.80 -11.22 -11.08
N SER A 27 11.23 -11.15 -12.28
CA SER A 27 10.97 -9.86 -12.93
C SER A 27 9.88 -9.07 -12.18
N GLU A 28 9.76 -7.77 -12.47
CA GLU A 28 8.76 -6.90 -11.82
C GLU A 28 7.31 -7.41 -12.03
N GLU A 29 7.00 -7.91 -13.23
CA GLU A 29 5.68 -8.44 -13.54
C GLU A 29 5.39 -9.76 -12.79
N GLU A 30 6.37 -10.65 -12.72
CA GLU A 30 6.27 -11.93 -12.00
C GLU A 30 6.12 -11.70 -10.50
N GLU A 31 6.92 -10.80 -9.95
CA GLU A 31 6.82 -10.40 -8.55
C GLU A 31 5.43 -9.81 -8.25
N ARG A 32 4.92 -8.91 -9.09
CA ARG A 32 3.57 -8.33 -8.93
C ARG A 32 2.49 -9.43 -8.95
N TYR A 33 2.57 -10.35 -9.91
CA TYR A 33 1.62 -11.47 -10.01
C TYR A 33 1.64 -12.33 -8.75
N VAL A 34 2.84 -12.70 -8.28
CA VAL A 34 3.03 -13.56 -7.13
C VAL A 34 2.61 -12.85 -5.82
N ARG A 35 2.93 -11.57 -5.65
CA ARG A 35 2.46 -10.76 -4.51
C ARG A 35 0.94 -10.68 -4.46
N MET A 36 0.27 -10.45 -5.60
CA MET A 36 -1.18 -10.41 -5.69
C MET A 36 -1.80 -11.78 -5.36
N LYS A 37 -1.25 -12.87 -5.89
CA LYS A 37 -1.78 -14.23 -5.71
C LYS A 37 -1.59 -14.77 -4.30
N PHE A 38 -0.47 -14.46 -3.66
CA PHE A 38 -0.12 -14.94 -2.32
C PHE A 38 -0.42 -13.93 -1.21
N GLY A 39 -1.01 -12.77 -1.52
CA GLY A 39 -1.38 -11.74 -0.55
C GLY A 39 -0.18 -11.11 0.16
N ILE A 40 0.95 -10.97 -0.53
CA ILE A 40 2.17 -10.37 0.01
C ILE A 40 2.14 -8.88 -0.31
N SER A 41 2.25 -8.04 0.73
CA SER A 41 2.31 -6.59 0.60
C SER A 41 3.48 -6.14 -0.27
N GLU A 42 3.40 -4.98 -0.90
CA GLU A 42 4.54 -4.34 -1.57
C GLU A 42 5.69 -4.04 -0.60
N PRO A 43 6.95 -3.95 -1.08
CA PRO A 43 8.08 -3.61 -0.23
C PRO A 43 8.02 -2.13 0.22
N MET A 44 8.78 -1.79 1.26
CA MET A 44 8.73 -0.45 1.88
C MET A 44 9.23 0.67 0.95
N ASP A 45 10.04 0.33 -0.03
CA ASP A 45 10.61 1.21 -1.05
C ASP A 45 9.74 1.30 -2.32
N ALA A 46 8.61 0.60 -2.37
CA ALA A 46 7.70 0.66 -3.50
C ALA A 46 7.19 2.09 -3.73
N VAL A 47 7.34 2.58 -4.97
CA VAL A 47 6.86 3.89 -5.36
C VAL A 47 5.35 3.81 -5.54
N VAL A 48 4.61 4.27 -4.52
CA VAL A 48 3.16 4.42 -4.63
C VAL A 48 2.87 5.69 -5.44
N PRO A 49 2.28 5.58 -6.64
CA PRO A 49 1.94 6.77 -7.42
C PRO A 49 0.92 7.61 -6.65
N ARG A 50 1.08 8.93 -6.71
CA ARG A 50 0.14 9.84 -6.04
C ARG A 50 -1.26 9.64 -6.63
N ARG A 51 -2.29 9.67 -5.79
CA ARG A 51 -3.69 9.53 -6.25
C ARG A 51 -3.99 10.57 -7.34
N GLY A 52 -4.59 10.13 -8.44
CA GLY A 52 -4.92 10.99 -9.59
C GLY A 52 -3.75 11.30 -10.54
N THR A 53 -2.59 10.64 -10.40
CA THR A 53 -1.46 10.85 -11.34
C THR A 53 -1.81 10.45 -12.77
N GLU A 54 -2.53 9.34 -12.93
CA GLU A 54 -2.92 8.79 -14.23
C GLU A 54 -4.22 9.38 -14.79
N PHE A 55 -5.02 10.05 -13.93
CA PHE A 55 -6.36 10.53 -14.25
C PHE A 55 -6.52 12.00 -13.84
N PRO A 56 -6.38 12.95 -14.79
CA PRO A 56 -6.45 14.39 -14.49
C PRO A 56 -7.77 14.82 -13.84
N GLU A 57 -8.89 14.22 -14.24
CA GLU A 57 -10.21 14.50 -13.68
C GLU A 57 -10.30 14.10 -12.21
N THR A 58 -9.79 12.92 -11.85
CA THR A 58 -9.71 12.45 -10.46
C THR A 58 -8.83 13.38 -9.62
N ARG A 59 -7.73 13.87 -10.19
CA ARG A 59 -6.86 14.84 -9.51
C ARG A 59 -7.59 16.15 -9.21
N ALA A 60 -8.39 16.65 -10.16
CA ALA A 60 -9.19 17.86 -9.96
C ALA A 60 -10.24 17.65 -8.85
N GLN A 61 -10.93 16.51 -8.83
CA GLN A 61 -11.89 16.18 -7.77
C GLN A 61 -11.23 16.08 -6.39
N ILE A 62 -10.06 15.42 -6.30
CA ILE A 62 -9.29 15.35 -5.05
C ILE A 62 -8.90 16.76 -4.58
N ALA A 63 -8.42 17.61 -5.49
CA ALA A 63 -8.04 18.98 -5.15
C ALA A 63 -9.22 19.81 -4.62
N LEU A 64 -10.43 19.64 -5.18
CA LEU A 64 -11.63 20.30 -4.68
C LEU A 64 -12.01 19.83 -3.28
N ILE A 65 -11.94 18.52 -3.02
CA ILE A 65 -12.21 17.94 -1.69
C ILE A 65 -11.17 18.43 -0.66
N GLU A 66 -9.90 18.42 -1.03
CA GLU A 66 -8.82 18.92 -0.17
C GLU A 66 -9.00 20.41 0.16
N ALA A 67 -9.38 21.24 -0.81
CA ALA A 67 -9.67 22.65 -0.60
C ALA A 67 -10.87 22.87 0.36
N ALA A 68 -11.94 22.10 0.20
CA ALA A 68 -13.09 22.14 1.10
C ALA A 68 -12.72 21.76 2.54
N LEU A 69 -11.91 20.71 2.72
CA LEU A 69 -11.45 20.27 4.04
C LEU A 69 -10.52 21.28 4.71
N VAL A 70 -9.71 22.02 3.95
CA VAL A 70 -8.87 23.09 4.50
C VAL A 70 -9.74 24.23 5.01
N ALA A 71 -10.78 24.62 4.26
CA ALA A 71 -11.73 25.64 4.70
C ALA A 71 -12.44 25.24 6.00
N ASP A 72 -12.88 23.98 6.10
CA ASP A 72 -13.52 23.45 7.30
C ASP A 72 -12.54 23.35 8.49
N ARG A 73 -11.28 22.98 8.26
CA ARG A 73 -10.27 22.91 9.33
C ARG A 73 -9.84 24.27 9.86
N ILE A 74 -9.83 25.31 9.02
CA ILE A 74 -9.61 26.69 9.48
C ILE A 74 -10.77 27.16 10.38
N ALA A 75 -12.00 26.66 10.18
CA ALA A 75 -13.12 26.94 11.05
C ALA A 75 -13.08 26.14 12.39
N ILE A 76 -12.28 25.07 12.49
CA ILE A 76 -12.16 24.19 13.68
C ILE A 76 -10.93 24.54 14.54
N THR A 77 -10.32 25.73 14.38
CA THR A 77 -9.23 26.21 15.26
C THR A 77 -9.74 26.66 16.64
N GLY A 78 -10.40 25.75 17.33
CA GLY A 78 -10.95 25.91 18.67
C GLY A 78 -11.66 24.65 19.12
N ASP A 79 -11.02 23.48 18.96
CA ASP A 79 -11.56 22.21 19.49
C ASP A 79 -11.13 22.06 20.96
N PRO A 80 -12.01 22.37 21.92
CA PRO A 80 -11.66 22.43 23.34
C PRO A 80 -11.26 21.05 23.90
N ILE A 81 -11.64 19.96 23.23
CA ILE A 81 -11.28 18.60 23.66
C ILE A 81 -9.82 18.32 23.33
N LYS A 82 -9.36 18.70 22.13
CA LYS A 82 -7.95 18.54 21.74
C LYS A 82 -7.03 19.36 22.62
N ASP A 83 -7.38 20.61 22.91
CA ASP A 83 -6.58 21.48 23.78
C ASP A 83 -6.48 20.90 25.20
N LYS A 84 -7.58 20.37 25.74
CA LYS A 84 -7.58 19.69 27.05
C LYS A 84 -6.70 18.45 27.10
N ILE A 85 -6.66 17.65 26.04
CA ILE A 85 -5.79 16.46 25.95
C ILE A 85 -4.31 16.89 25.91
N ILE A 86 -3.98 17.89 25.09
CA ILE A 86 -2.61 18.42 24.97
C ILE A 86 -2.12 18.97 26.32
N ASP A 87 -2.95 19.74 27.02
CA ASP A 87 -2.63 20.28 28.34
C ASP A 87 -2.45 19.20 29.41
N SER A 88 -3.21 18.10 29.31
CA SER A 88 -3.08 16.96 30.23
C SER A 88 -1.77 16.21 30.02
N LEU A 89 -1.34 16.05 28.76
CA LEU A 89 -0.07 15.39 28.41
C LEU A 89 1.15 16.23 28.79
N ARG A 90 1.05 17.56 28.82
CA ARG A 90 2.15 18.47 29.21
C ARG A 90 2.39 18.57 30.71
N LYS A 91 1.42 18.15 31.53
CA LYS A 91 1.49 18.18 33.01
C LYS A 91 1.91 16.86 33.64
N ALA A 92 2.03 15.79 32.85
CA ALA A 92 2.58 14.50 33.25
C ALA A 92 4.10 14.50 33.05
#